data_AF-A0A962WHJ3-F1
#
_entry.id   AF-A0A962WHJ3-F1
#
_cell.length_a   1.000
_cell.length_b   1.000
_cell.length_c   1.000
_cell.angle_alpha   90.00
_cell.angle_beta   90.00
_cell.angle_gamma   90.00
#
_symmetry.space_group_name_H-M   'P 1'
#
loop_
_entity.id
_entity.type
_entity.pdbx_description
1 polymer ?
#
loop_
_entity_poly.entity_id
_entity_poly.type
_entity_poly.pdbx_seq_one_letter_code
_entity_poly.pdbx_strand_id
1 'polypeptide(L)'
;MKEPQRDDRGAGERPGIIQVLAAQGRRQLRLSRARLVCQIVFFVLFVLAVWASWTTRIGGFPVSRLLEMDPLVALSTFLATGYVYRALGWALLLVAITFLFGRVFCNWMCPYGSLHQFVRWLFDNRGNSARIRGNRYHPLQFAKYAILIVFLGMASLGALQIGLLDPIVMMYRALATVIAPATDQVVAQGAAGVDALGGDGVWLDGLLFAPGVERRIFVGSFWIGAVFLGFVVANLWVPRFFCRFVCPLGALLGVIASKSLFRINRDVERCTDCDLCLMRCEGASDPQSQLRQAECFGCMNCLDDCPEDALRFTMRGQDNRQAVPLPDLSRRQAVFAGIGGVLAVPMLKNDGLGSDLNFQPAMIRPPGSVAEGEFLERCIKCDQCINVCPTNVLQPAGLAEGGVEALWTPVMNFRIAHCQLKCSLCSEVCPTGAIRQISVAEKLGEGQYAEQGPVRLGTAFINVSRCLPWANQIPCVVCEEVCPVAPKAIQTRDEEVKDVFGNLVVLNKPFI
;
A
#
# COMPACT_ATOMS: atom_id res chain seq x y z
N MET A 1 75.67 11.32 13.14
CA MET A 1 75.86 10.27 14.17
C MET A 1 74.94 10.61 15.33
N LYS A 2 73.97 9.83 15.78
CA LYS A 2 73.58 8.43 15.53
C LYS A 2 72.08 8.35 15.86
N GLU A 3 71.31 7.71 14.99
CA GLU A 3 69.93 7.23 15.19
C GLU A 3 69.80 6.33 16.44
N PRO A 4 68.63 6.31 17.10
CA PRO A 4 68.29 5.23 18.02
C PRO A 4 67.76 4.02 17.23
N GLN A 5 68.42 2.88 17.45
CA GLN A 5 68.19 1.59 16.80
C GLN A 5 66.78 1.05 17.03
N ARG A 6 66.16 0.59 15.95
CA ARG A 6 64.94 -0.22 15.91
C ARG A 6 65.34 -1.67 16.22
N ASP A 7 64.88 -2.22 17.34
CA ASP A 7 65.06 -3.63 17.70
C ASP A 7 64.02 -4.48 16.94
N ASP A 8 64.49 -5.13 15.88
CA ASP A 8 63.77 -6.16 15.15
C ASP A 8 63.87 -7.48 15.92
N ARG A 9 62.89 -7.77 16.81
CA ARG A 9 62.67 -9.14 17.31
C ARG A 9 61.25 -9.31 17.85
N GLY A 10 60.41 -9.95 17.04
CA GLY A 10 59.03 -10.29 17.40
C GLY A 10 58.17 -10.54 16.18
N ALA A 11 58.55 -11.54 15.37
CA ALA A 11 57.69 -12.10 14.33
C ALA A 11 56.48 -12.78 15.01
N GLY A 12 55.46 -11.98 15.35
CA GLY A 12 54.15 -12.48 15.73
C GLY A 12 53.50 -13.10 14.50
N GLU A 13 53.31 -14.41 14.55
CA GLU A 13 52.59 -15.20 13.54
C GLU A 13 51.27 -14.52 13.17
N ARG A 14 51.13 -14.18 11.89
CA ARG A 14 49.83 -13.77 11.33
C ARG A 14 48.87 -14.94 11.53
N PRO A 15 47.70 -14.76 12.17
CA PRO A 15 46.75 -15.86 12.30
C PRO A 15 46.37 -16.34 10.89
N GLY A 16 46.63 -17.62 10.61
CA GLY A 16 46.39 -18.23 9.32
C GLY A 16 44.90 -18.11 8.93
N ILE A 17 44.63 -17.97 7.64
CA ILE A 17 43.27 -17.89 7.05
C ILE A 17 42.34 -19.01 7.60
N ILE A 18 42.90 -20.15 7.98
CA ILE A 18 42.17 -21.28 8.57
C ILE A 18 41.65 -20.99 9.99
N GLN A 19 42.33 -20.18 10.81
CA GLN A 19 41.85 -19.80 12.15
C GLN A 19 40.70 -18.78 12.08
N VAL A 20 40.72 -17.86 11.10
CA VAL A 20 39.60 -16.95 10.84
C VAL A 20 38.37 -17.72 10.34
N LEU A 21 38.57 -18.76 9.53
CA LEU A 21 37.51 -19.66 9.07
C LEU A 21 37.00 -20.60 10.18
N ALA A 22 37.86 -21.02 11.12
CA ALA A 22 37.47 -21.88 12.25
C ALA A 22 36.63 -21.13 13.30
N ALA A 23 36.85 -19.82 13.51
CA ALA A 23 35.98 -18.99 14.34
C ALA A 23 34.58 -18.78 13.73
N GLN A 24 34.44 -18.88 12.40
CA GLN A 24 33.15 -18.80 11.71
C GLN A 24 32.29 -20.08 11.87
N GLY A 25 32.85 -21.18 12.38
CA GLY A 25 32.20 -22.50 12.44
C GLY A 25 31.25 -22.73 13.62
N ARG A 26 31.01 -21.76 14.52
CA ARG A 26 30.31 -22.01 15.79
C ARG A 26 29.12 -21.07 16.12
N ARG A 27 28.34 -20.65 15.12
CA ARG A 27 26.98 -20.09 15.33
C ARG A 27 25.98 -20.81 14.42
N GLN A 28 25.41 -21.91 14.91
CA GLN A 28 24.45 -22.73 14.14
C GLN A 28 23.11 -22.04 13.84
N LEU A 29 22.84 -20.84 14.38
CA LEU A 29 21.69 -20.00 14.03
C LEU A 29 22.12 -18.54 13.87
N ARG A 30 22.53 -18.13 12.66
CA ARG A 30 22.69 -16.71 12.33
C ARG A 30 21.31 -16.04 12.35
N LEU A 31 21.15 -14.96 13.11
CA LEU A 31 19.90 -14.21 13.21
C LEU A 31 19.45 -13.71 11.82
N SER A 32 20.40 -13.40 10.95
CA SER A 32 20.15 -13.06 9.55
C SER A 32 19.42 -14.14 8.74
N ARG A 33 19.64 -15.44 9.02
CA ARG A 33 18.92 -16.54 8.35
C ARG A 33 17.47 -16.64 8.84
N ALA A 34 17.25 -16.56 10.15
CA ALA A 34 15.90 -16.55 10.72
C ALA A 34 15.08 -15.38 10.18
N ARG A 35 15.70 -14.20 10.08
CA ARG A 35 15.11 -13.02 9.46
C ARG A 35 14.73 -13.25 8.00
N LEU A 36 15.63 -13.81 7.19
CA LEU A 36 15.35 -14.08 5.77
C LEU A 36 14.17 -15.04 5.61
N VAL A 37 14.11 -16.10 6.40
CA VAL A 37 12.99 -17.04 6.41
C VAL A 37 11.70 -16.29 6.77
N CYS A 38 11.71 -15.47 7.82
CA CYS A 38 10.58 -14.64 8.23
C CYS A 38 10.09 -13.73 7.09
N GLN A 39 11.01 -13.02 6.42
CA GLN A 39 10.67 -12.15 5.29
C GLN A 39 10.02 -12.90 4.13
N ILE A 40 10.57 -14.07 3.76
CA ILE A 40 10.02 -14.90 2.69
C ILE A 40 8.63 -15.36 3.08
N VAL A 41 8.45 -15.86 4.30
CA VAL A 41 7.15 -16.32 4.80
C VAL A 41 6.12 -15.19 4.76
N PHE A 42 6.42 -14.02 5.32
CA PHE A 42 5.47 -12.89 5.32
C PHE A 42 5.21 -12.34 3.92
N PHE A 43 6.21 -12.30 3.05
CA PHE A 43 6.02 -11.87 1.66
C PHE A 43 5.13 -12.85 0.88
N VAL A 44 5.37 -14.16 1.03
CA VAL A 44 4.54 -15.20 0.40
C VAL A 44 3.12 -15.15 0.97
N LEU A 45 2.95 -15.06 2.29
CA LEU A 45 1.63 -14.90 2.91
C LEU A 45 0.91 -13.64 2.42
N PHE A 46 1.63 -12.53 2.19
CA PHE A 46 1.05 -11.32 1.61
C PHE A 46 0.52 -11.56 0.20
N VAL A 47 1.34 -12.11 -0.69
CA VAL A 47 0.96 -12.40 -2.08
C VAL A 47 -0.19 -13.40 -2.14
N LEU A 48 -0.12 -14.47 -1.33
CA LEU A 48 -1.18 -15.46 -1.21
C LEU A 48 -2.47 -14.85 -0.66
N ALA A 49 -2.39 -13.93 0.30
CA ALA A 49 -3.57 -13.23 0.80
C ALA A 49 -4.23 -12.42 -0.31
N VAL A 50 -3.46 -11.62 -1.08
CA VAL A 50 -4.03 -10.85 -2.21
C VAL A 50 -4.61 -11.76 -3.29
N TRP A 51 -3.93 -12.87 -3.58
CA TRP A 51 -4.42 -13.88 -4.53
C TRP A 51 -5.69 -14.61 -4.03
N ALA A 52 -5.78 -14.88 -2.73
CA ALA A 52 -6.93 -15.51 -2.09
C ALA A 52 -8.08 -14.54 -1.79
N SER A 53 -7.83 -13.22 -1.86
CA SER A 53 -8.84 -12.18 -1.64
C SER A 53 -9.93 -12.15 -2.70
N TRP A 54 -9.79 -12.95 -3.75
CA TRP A 54 -10.77 -13.03 -4.82
C TRP A 54 -11.84 -14.09 -4.57
N THR A 55 -13.03 -13.77 -5.03
CA THR A 55 -14.33 -14.29 -4.57
C THR A 55 -14.54 -15.78 -4.75
N THR A 56 -13.83 -16.43 -5.67
CA THR A 56 -14.03 -17.85 -5.97
C THR A 56 -13.21 -18.80 -5.12
N ARG A 57 -12.18 -18.31 -4.41
CA ARG A 57 -11.28 -19.23 -3.68
C ARG A 57 -11.63 -19.40 -2.23
N ILE A 58 -11.96 -18.32 -1.51
CA ILE A 58 -12.27 -18.40 -0.07
C ILE A 58 -13.29 -17.31 0.28
N GLY A 59 -14.54 -17.70 0.54
CA GLY A 59 -15.51 -16.83 1.17
C GLY A 59 -15.01 -16.38 2.55
N GLY A 60 -14.80 -15.08 2.74
CA GLY A 60 -14.50 -14.49 4.04
C GLY A 60 -13.02 -14.43 4.46
N PHE A 61 -12.04 -14.54 3.54
CA PHE A 61 -10.65 -14.32 3.92
C PHE A 61 -10.37 -12.81 4.12
N PRO A 62 -9.98 -12.36 5.32
CA PRO A 62 -9.89 -10.94 5.63
C PRO A 62 -8.48 -10.44 5.35
N VAL A 63 -8.22 -10.11 4.09
CA VAL A 63 -7.01 -9.37 3.70
C VAL A 63 -6.98 -7.97 4.34
N SER A 64 -8.14 -7.47 4.76
CA SER A 64 -8.27 -6.28 5.60
C SER A 64 -7.41 -6.37 6.87
N ARG A 65 -7.21 -7.56 7.47
CA ARG A 65 -6.44 -7.72 8.73
C ARG A 65 -5.02 -7.17 8.67
N LEU A 66 -4.34 -7.25 7.51
CA LEU A 66 -2.98 -6.73 7.40
C LEU A 66 -2.96 -5.20 7.41
N LEU A 67 -3.94 -4.56 6.78
CA LEU A 67 -4.10 -3.11 6.81
C LEU A 67 -4.63 -2.62 8.16
N GLU A 68 -5.45 -3.42 8.84
CA GLU A 68 -5.94 -3.17 10.20
C GLU A 68 -4.80 -3.18 11.24
N MET A 69 -3.71 -3.91 10.99
CA MET A 69 -2.50 -3.92 11.82
C MET A 69 -1.63 -2.66 11.65
N ASP A 70 -1.95 -1.77 10.70
CA ASP A 70 -1.15 -0.60 10.42
C ASP A 70 -1.44 0.55 11.43
N PRO A 71 -0.49 0.89 12.32
CA PRO A 71 -0.67 1.97 13.28
C PRO A 71 -0.75 3.36 12.65
N LEU A 72 -0.21 3.54 11.44
CA LEU A 72 -0.33 4.80 10.73
C LEU A 72 -1.75 5.03 10.25
N VAL A 73 -2.37 4.01 9.67
CA VAL A 73 -3.78 4.03 9.30
C VAL A 73 -4.64 4.26 10.54
N ALA A 74 -4.42 3.51 11.62
CA ALA A 74 -5.19 3.67 12.86
C ALA A 74 -5.11 5.09 13.43
N LEU A 75 -3.89 5.66 13.51
CA LEU A 75 -3.69 7.01 14.03
C LEU A 75 -4.29 8.08 13.12
N SER A 76 -4.08 7.99 11.81
CA SER A 76 -4.55 9.00 10.86
C SER A 76 -6.07 8.99 10.71
N THR A 77 -6.72 7.82 10.68
CA THR A 77 -8.18 7.71 10.69
C THR A 77 -8.77 8.23 12.01
N PHE A 78 -8.13 7.96 13.14
CA PHE A 78 -8.54 8.54 14.42
C PHE A 78 -8.47 10.07 14.42
N LEU A 79 -7.38 10.65 13.90
CA LEU A 79 -7.24 12.10 13.79
C LEU A 79 -8.26 12.73 12.84
N ALA A 80 -8.62 12.04 11.75
CA ALA A 80 -9.59 12.55 10.78
C ALA A 80 -11.03 12.44 11.25
N THR A 81 -11.40 11.36 11.93
CA THR A 81 -12.81 11.04 12.22
C THR A 81 -13.19 11.16 13.70
N GLY A 82 -12.20 11.13 14.61
CA GLY A 82 -12.41 11.04 16.06
C GLY A 82 -12.76 9.63 16.58
N TYR A 83 -12.90 8.63 15.71
CA TYR A 83 -13.28 7.27 16.09
C TYR A 83 -12.19 6.25 15.71
N VAL A 84 -12.01 5.22 16.56
CA VAL A 84 -11.17 4.05 16.24
C VAL A 84 -12.07 2.87 15.93
N TYR A 85 -12.06 2.40 14.69
CA TYR A 85 -12.77 1.18 14.31
C TYR A 85 -12.21 -0.02 15.08
N ARG A 86 -13.10 -0.92 15.56
CA ARG A 86 -12.74 -2.08 16.40
C ARG A 86 -11.60 -2.92 15.82
N ALA A 87 -11.57 -3.05 14.49
CA ALA A 87 -10.56 -3.82 13.77
C ALA A 87 -9.16 -3.18 13.81
N LEU A 88 -9.04 -1.86 13.90
CA LEU A 88 -7.77 -1.14 14.02
C LEU A 88 -7.08 -1.35 15.37
N GLY A 89 -7.73 -2.01 16.34
CA GLY A 89 -7.11 -2.40 17.61
C GLY A 89 -5.87 -3.29 17.44
N TRP A 90 -5.77 -4.04 16.33
CA TRP A 90 -4.58 -4.85 16.03
C TRP A 90 -3.31 -4.02 15.84
N ALA A 91 -3.42 -2.74 15.49
CA ALA A 91 -2.29 -1.83 15.42
C ALA A 91 -1.54 -1.70 16.75
N LEU A 92 -2.23 -1.85 17.89
CA LEU A 92 -1.61 -1.78 19.22
C LEU A 92 -0.59 -2.89 19.43
N LEU A 93 -0.81 -4.06 18.82
CA LEU A 93 0.16 -5.16 18.86
C LEU A 93 1.47 -4.74 18.18
N LEU A 94 1.39 -4.09 17.01
CA LEU A 94 2.56 -3.62 16.29
C LEU A 94 3.26 -2.49 17.04
N VAL A 95 2.51 -1.58 17.67
CA VAL A 95 3.06 -0.54 18.54
C VAL A 95 3.80 -1.15 19.73
N ALA A 96 3.22 -2.17 20.39
CA ALA A 96 3.86 -2.86 21.51
C ALA A 96 5.15 -3.57 21.09
N ILE A 97 5.13 -4.31 19.98
CA ILE A 97 6.33 -4.95 19.41
C ILE A 97 7.40 -3.89 19.09
N THR A 98 6.98 -2.74 18.52
CA THR A 98 7.90 -1.66 18.16
C THR A 98 8.50 -0.98 19.39
N PHE A 99 7.72 -0.83 20.44
CA PHE A 99 8.19 -0.31 21.72
C PHE A 99 9.18 -1.26 22.40
N LEU A 100 8.97 -2.58 22.29
CA LEU A 100 9.89 -3.55 22.87
C LEU A 100 11.18 -3.64 22.06
N PHE A 101 11.08 -4.00 20.78
CA PHE A 101 12.23 -4.42 19.97
C PHE A 101 12.74 -3.36 18.98
N GLY A 102 12.11 -2.18 18.93
CA GLY A 102 12.38 -1.16 17.92
C GLY A 102 11.67 -1.47 16.59
N ARG A 103 12.14 -0.90 15.47
CA ARG A 103 11.44 -0.97 14.16
C ARG A 103 11.61 -2.31 13.42
N VAL A 104 11.50 -3.43 14.12
CA VAL A 104 11.69 -4.79 13.58
C VAL A 104 10.73 -5.08 12.43
N PHE A 105 9.50 -4.54 12.49
CA PHE A 105 8.50 -4.70 11.42
C PHE A 105 9.02 -4.38 10.01
N CYS A 106 9.74 -3.26 9.87
CA CYS A 106 10.24 -2.77 8.58
C CYS A 106 11.20 -3.75 7.88
N ASN A 107 11.77 -4.71 8.61
CA ASN A 107 12.70 -5.68 8.06
C ASN A 107 12.31 -7.15 8.28
N TRP A 108 11.33 -7.46 9.11
CA TRP A 108 10.93 -8.86 9.35
C TRP A 108 9.60 -9.20 8.70
N MET A 109 8.69 -8.22 8.59
CA MET A 109 7.30 -8.48 8.20
C MET A 109 6.83 -7.61 7.02
N CYS A 110 7.37 -6.40 6.86
CA CYS A 110 6.91 -5.47 5.83
C CYS A 110 7.22 -6.01 4.41
N PRO A 111 6.20 -6.29 3.56
CA PRO A 111 6.41 -6.85 2.24
C PRO A 111 7.16 -5.89 1.32
N TYR A 112 6.89 -4.59 1.44
CA TYR A 112 7.58 -3.56 0.67
C TYR A 112 9.06 -3.46 1.06
N GLY A 113 9.38 -3.58 2.36
CA GLY A 113 10.76 -3.65 2.83
C GLY A 113 11.52 -4.87 2.28
N SER A 114 10.87 -6.05 2.28
CA SER A 114 11.44 -7.28 1.71
C SER A 114 11.71 -7.14 0.22
N LEU A 115 10.79 -6.54 -0.56
CA LEU A 115 10.99 -6.28 -1.98
C LEU A 115 12.21 -5.37 -2.24
N HIS A 116 12.34 -4.28 -1.49
CA HIS A 116 13.49 -3.39 -1.60
C HIS A 116 14.80 -4.12 -1.28
N GLN A 117 14.82 -4.98 -0.27
CA GLN A 117 16.00 -5.78 0.04
C GLN A 117 16.33 -6.77 -1.08
N PHE A 118 15.32 -7.45 -1.63
CA PHE A 118 15.47 -8.41 -2.71
C PHE A 118 16.05 -7.76 -3.98
N VAL A 119 15.46 -6.65 -4.42
CA VAL A 119 15.93 -5.89 -5.59
C VAL A 119 17.36 -5.40 -5.37
N ARG A 120 17.67 -4.93 -4.15
CA ARG A 120 19.04 -4.51 -3.83
C ARG A 120 20.01 -5.68 -3.95
N TRP A 121 19.69 -6.81 -3.35
CA TRP A 121 20.54 -8.00 -3.39
C TRP A 121 20.76 -8.50 -4.82
N LEU A 122 19.73 -8.46 -5.67
CA LEU A 122 19.79 -8.94 -7.05
C LEU A 122 20.68 -8.07 -7.97
N PHE A 123 20.67 -6.75 -7.77
CA PHE A 123 21.34 -5.79 -8.67
C PHE A 123 22.55 -5.08 -8.06
N ASP A 124 22.97 -5.40 -6.83
CA ASP A 124 24.08 -4.71 -6.18
C ASP A 124 25.48 -5.21 -6.59
N ASN A 125 26.07 -4.54 -7.57
CA ASN A 125 27.47 -4.73 -7.98
C ASN A 125 28.46 -3.72 -7.37
N ARG A 126 28.09 -2.97 -6.33
CA ARG A 126 28.99 -1.97 -5.73
C ARG A 126 30.13 -2.61 -4.92
N GLY A 127 31.32 -2.05 -5.06
CA GLY A 127 32.46 -2.38 -4.20
C GLY A 127 32.23 -2.00 -2.73
N ASN A 128 33.00 -2.63 -1.82
CA ASN A 128 32.82 -2.49 -0.37
C ASN A 128 32.85 -1.04 0.13
N SER A 129 33.80 -0.22 -0.35
CA SER A 129 33.89 1.20 0.04
C SER A 129 32.68 2.01 -0.39
N ALA A 130 32.09 1.70 -1.54
CA ALA A 130 30.86 2.35 -2.01
C ALA A 130 29.63 1.91 -1.20
N ARG A 131 29.57 0.65 -0.76
CA ARG A 131 28.53 0.15 0.16
C ARG A 131 28.58 0.86 1.51
N ILE A 132 29.78 1.02 2.07
CA ILE A 132 29.99 1.75 3.33
C ILE A 132 29.48 3.19 3.18
N ARG A 133 29.91 3.92 2.13
CA ARG A 133 29.43 5.30 1.89
C ARG A 133 27.91 5.40 1.74
N GLY A 134 27.29 4.48 0.99
CA GLY A 134 25.83 4.48 0.77
C GLY A 134 24.99 4.07 1.99
N ASN A 135 25.61 3.44 2.99
CA ASN A 135 24.97 3.04 4.24
C ASN A 135 25.26 3.97 5.42
N ARG A 136 26.03 5.04 5.21
CA ARG A 136 26.14 6.12 6.20
C ARG A 136 24.83 6.88 6.31
N TYR A 137 24.58 7.42 7.49
CA TYR A 137 23.46 8.34 7.69
C TYR A 137 23.50 9.50 6.69
N HIS A 138 22.32 9.88 6.24
CA HIS A 138 22.16 10.98 5.29
C HIS A 138 21.20 12.01 5.89
N PRO A 139 21.53 13.32 5.88
CA PRO A 139 20.71 14.33 6.53
C PRO A 139 19.28 14.38 5.97
N LEU A 140 19.07 14.14 4.67
CA LEU A 140 17.71 14.10 4.11
C LEU A 140 16.79 13.01 4.69
N GLN A 141 17.28 12.08 5.52
CA GLN A 141 16.41 11.13 6.23
C GLN A 141 15.39 11.81 7.15
N PHE A 142 15.56 13.10 7.49
CA PHE A 142 14.52 13.87 8.17
C PHE A 142 13.21 13.98 7.35
N ALA A 143 13.30 13.88 6.00
CA ALA A 143 12.18 14.11 5.09
C ALA A 143 10.97 13.21 5.37
N LYS A 144 11.18 11.93 5.73
CA LYS A 144 10.06 11.02 6.07
C LYS A 144 9.29 11.49 7.31
N TYR A 145 9.96 12.14 8.26
CA TYR A 145 9.30 12.70 9.45
C TYR A 145 8.55 13.99 9.11
N ALA A 146 9.09 14.81 8.20
CA ALA A 146 8.37 15.97 7.67
C ALA A 146 7.10 15.53 6.91
N ILE A 147 7.19 14.52 6.04
CA ILE A 147 6.05 13.93 5.32
C ILE A 147 5.00 13.41 6.31
N LEU A 148 5.42 12.69 7.35
CA LEU A 148 4.52 12.23 8.42
C LEU A 148 3.78 13.40 9.07
N ILE A 149 4.49 14.46 9.47
CA ILE A 149 3.88 15.63 10.12
C ILE A 149 2.88 16.32 9.18
N VAL A 150 3.23 16.50 7.91
CA VAL A 150 2.33 17.09 6.90
C VAL A 150 1.06 16.24 6.78
N PHE A 151 1.19 14.92 6.66
CA PHE A 151 0.06 14.01 6.48
C PHE A 151 -0.83 13.89 7.72
N LEU A 152 -0.25 13.86 8.93
CA LEU A 152 -1.04 13.89 10.17
C LEU A 152 -1.71 15.25 10.37
N GLY A 153 -1.05 16.35 9.97
CA GLY A 153 -1.64 17.70 9.97
C GLY A 153 -2.85 17.79 9.04
N MET A 154 -2.74 17.28 7.82
CA MET A 154 -3.88 17.19 6.90
C MET A 154 -4.99 16.29 7.45
N ALA A 155 -4.64 15.13 8.00
CA ALA A 155 -5.61 14.22 8.60
C ALA A 155 -6.40 14.90 9.74
N SER A 156 -5.74 15.69 10.60
CA SER A 156 -6.40 16.41 11.70
C SER A 156 -7.42 17.47 11.28
N LEU A 157 -7.43 17.86 10.00
CA LEU A 157 -8.37 18.79 9.40
C LEU A 157 -9.33 18.10 8.41
N GLY A 158 -9.43 16.77 8.50
CA GLY A 158 -10.34 15.96 7.69
C GLY A 158 -9.91 15.79 6.23
N ALA A 159 -8.60 15.75 5.93
CA ALA A 159 -8.08 15.43 4.60
C ALA A 159 -7.12 14.23 4.67
N LEU A 160 -7.62 13.02 4.39
CA LEU A 160 -6.87 11.79 4.59
C LEU A 160 -6.07 11.37 3.34
N GLN A 161 -4.77 11.72 3.30
CA GLN A 161 -3.87 11.43 2.16
C GLN A 161 -2.84 10.31 2.43
N ILE A 162 -2.94 9.65 3.58
CA ILE A 162 -1.91 8.74 4.10
C ILE A 162 -1.65 7.53 3.18
N GLY A 163 -2.71 7.00 2.56
CA GLY A 163 -2.66 5.85 1.66
C GLY A 163 -1.92 6.08 0.35
N LEU A 164 -1.52 7.32 0.05
CA LEU A 164 -0.67 7.61 -1.11
C LEU A 164 0.77 7.14 -0.88
N LEU A 165 1.29 7.19 0.36
CA LEU A 165 2.67 6.85 0.68
C LEU A 165 2.81 5.77 1.75
N ASP A 166 1.71 5.14 2.18
CA ASP A 166 1.80 3.98 3.05
C ASP A 166 2.41 2.78 2.29
N PRO A 167 3.48 2.11 2.81
CA PRO A 167 4.11 0.98 2.13
C PRO A 167 3.20 -0.23 1.91
N ILE A 168 2.26 -0.50 2.82
CA ILE A 168 1.36 -1.66 2.71
C ILE A 168 0.31 -1.39 1.64
N VAL A 169 -0.31 -0.21 1.69
CA VAL A 169 -1.26 0.25 0.66
C VAL A 169 -0.60 0.32 -0.71
N MET A 170 0.59 0.92 -0.81
CA MET A 170 1.32 1.04 -2.07
C MET A 170 1.66 -0.33 -2.67
N MET A 171 2.07 -1.28 -1.83
CA MET A 171 2.33 -2.65 -2.26
C MET A 171 1.05 -3.36 -2.71
N TYR A 172 -0.02 -3.24 -1.93
CA TYR A 172 -1.30 -3.84 -2.26
C TYR A 172 -1.85 -3.30 -3.59
N ARG A 173 -1.84 -1.97 -3.76
CA ARG A 173 -2.26 -1.29 -4.99
C ARG A 173 -1.48 -1.81 -6.19
N ALA A 174 -0.15 -1.80 -6.14
CA ALA A 174 0.67 -2.28 -7.25
C ALA A 174 0.39 -3.76 -7.59
N LEU A 175 0.18 -4.60 -6.56
CA LEU A 175 -0.18 -6.00 -6.76
C LEU A 175 -1.57 -6.12 -7.40
N ALA A 176 -2.57 -5.37 -6.93
CA ALA A 176 -3.95 -5.44 -7.40
C ALA A 176 -4.16 -4.85 -8.80
N THR A 177 -3.58 -3.67 -9.09
CA THR A 177 -3.88 -2.91 -10.31
C THR A 177 -2.88 -3.11 -11.44
N VAL A 178 -1.68 -3.64 -11.15
CA VAL A 178 -0.60 -3.82 -12.14
C VAL A 178 -0.19 -5.27 -12.27
N ILE A 179 0.29 -5.89 -11.18
CA ILE A 179 0.87 -7.24 -11.24
C ILE A 179 -0.22 -8.27 -11.52
N ALA A 180 -1.32 -8.26 -10.77
CA ALA A 180 -2.36 -9.29 -10.90
C ALA A 180 -3.00 -9.31 -12.31
N PRO A 181 -3.41 -8.18 -12.92
CA PRO A 181 -3.93 -8.18 -14.29
C PRO A 181 -2.90 -8.63 -15.32
N ALA A 182 -1.63 -8.25 -15.15
CA ALA A 182 -0.56 -8.71 -16.03
C ALA A 182 -0.33 -10.22 -15.90
N THR A 183 -0.33 -10.76 -14.68
CA THR A 183 -0.23 -12.20 -14.43
C THR A 183 -1.41 -12.95 -15.05
N ASP A 184 -2.64 -12.45 -14.91
CA ASP A 184 -3.81 -13.09 -15.52
C ASP A 184 -3.71 -13.15 -17.04
N GLN A 185 -3.23 -12.07 -17.68
CA GLN A 185 -3.03 -12.05 -19.13
C GLN A 185 -1.98 -13.07 -19.57
N VAL A 186 -0.87 -13.18 -18.84
CA VAL A 186 0.20 -14.16 -19.14
C VAL A 186 -0.29 -15.59 -18.92
N VAL A 187 -1.00 -15.85 -17.83
CA VAL A 187 -1.56 -17.18 -17.52
C VAL A 187 -2.60 -17.59 -18.55
N ALA A 188 -3.50 -16.68 -18.95
CA ALA A 188 -4.50 -16.94 -20.00
C ALA A 188 -3.85 -17.23 -21.36
N GLN A 189 -2.79 -16.48 -21.73
CA GLN A 189 -2.01 -16.75 -22.94
C GLN A 189 -1.28 -18.10 -22.86
N GLY A 190 -0.73 -18.44 -21.70
CA GLY A 190 -0.08 -19.72 -21.44
C GLY A 190 -1.05 -20.89 -21.56
N ALA A 191 -2.24 -20.77 -20.98
CA ALA A 191 -3.31 -21.78 -21.08
C ALA A 191 -3.69 -22.04 -22.54
N ALA A 192 -3.96 -20.96 -23.31
CA ALA A 192 -4.23 -21.07 -24.74
C ALA A 192 -3.09 -21.71 -25.54
N GLY A 193 -1.83 -21.47 -25.14
CA GLY A 193 -0.66 -22.10 -25.74
C GLY A 193 -0.56 -23.60 -25.45
N VAL A 194 -0.90 -24.03 -24.24
CA VAL A 194 -0.97 -25.46 -23.87
C VAL A 194 -2.09 -26.16 -24.63
N ASP A 195 -3.26 -25.53 -24.72
CA ASP A 195 -4.39 -26.03 -25.51
C ASP A 195 -4.01 -26.21 -26.99
N ALA A 196 -3.29 -25.24 -27.56
CA ALA A 196 -2.81 -25.31 -28.94
C ALA A 196 -1.78 -26.44 -29.19
N LEU A 197 -1.08 -26.88 -28.15
CA LEU A 197 -0.13 -28.00 -28.21
C LEU A 197 -0.79 -29.36 -27.90
N GLY A 198 -2.11 -29.40 -27.71
CA GLY A 198 -2.87 -30.63 -27.43
C GLY A 198 -2.83 -31.10 -25.98
N GLY A 199 -2.43 -30.24 -25.04
CA GLY A 199 -2.59 -30.48 -23.60
C GLY A 199 -3.84 -29.76 -23.06
N ASP A 200 -4.31 -30.15 -21.87
CA ASP A 200 -5.38 -29.41 -21.19
C ASP A 200 -4.77 -28.23 -20.43
N GLY A 201 -4.96 -26.99 -20.89
CA GLY A 201 -4.48 -25.77 -20.24
C GLY A 201 -5.24 -25.38 -18.97
N VAL A 202 -6.36 -26.04 -18.69
CA VAL A 202 -7.31 -25.73 -17.60
C VAL A 202 -6.65 -25.72 -16.21
N TRP A 203 -5.60 -26.51 -15.97
CA TRP A 203 -4.89 -26.49 -14.67
C TRP A 203 -4.20 -25.14 -14.39
N LEU A 204 -3.91 -24.35 -15.43
CA LEU A 204 -3.34 -23.01 -15.28
C LEU A 204 -4.36 -21.98 -14.79
N ASP A 205 -5.68 -22.23 -14.93
CA ASP A 205 -6.72 -21.36 -14.34
C ASP A 205 -6.60 -21.30 -12.81
N GLY A 206 -6.03 -22.35 -12.22
CA GLY A 206 -5.65 -22.41 -10.82
C GLY A 206 -4.66 -21.31 -10.41
N LEU A 207 -3.93 -20.67 -11.33
CA LEU A 207 -2.97 -19.61 -11.04
C LEU A 207 -3.55 -18.19 -11.20
N LEU A 208 -4.68 -18.04 -11.90
CA LEU A 208 -5.32 -16.74 -12.13
C LEU A 208 -5.67 -16.05 -10.81
N PHE A 209 -5.47 -14.75 -10.71
CA PHE A 209 -5.97 -13.97 -9.58
C PHE A 209 -7.49 -13.80 -9.64
N ALA A 210 -8.07 -13.72 -10.85
CA ALA A 210 -9.52 -13.56 -11.05
C ALA A 210 -10.07 -14.56 -12.10
N PRO A 211 -10.24 -15.85 -11.76
CA PRO A 211 -10.78 -16.84 -12.69
C PRO A 211 -12.23 -16.51 -13.09
N GLY A 212 -12.53 -16.52 -14.40
CA GLY A 212 -13.88 -16.23 -14.92
C GLY A 212 -14.18 -14.76 -15.20
N VAL A 213 -13.20 -13.86 -15.05
CA VAL A 213 -13.31 -12.46 -15.50
C VAL A 213 -12.51 -12.29 -16.79
N GLU A 214 -13.19 -11.92 -17.88
CA GLU A 214 -12.55 -11.89 -19.21
C GLU A 214 -11.39 -10.90 -19.30
N ARG A 215 -11.52 -9.67 -18.76
CA ARG A 215 -10.45 -8.65 -18.76
C ARG A 215 -10.56 -7.73 -17.55
N ARG A 216 -9.46 -7.58 -16.82
CA ARG A 216 -9.30 -6.58 -15.75
C ARG A 216 -8.51 -5.40 -16.29
N ILE A 217 -9.15 -4.24 -16.34
CA ILE A 217 -8.54 -2.99 -16.80
C ILE A 217 -8.66 -1.99 -15.66
N PHE A 218 -7.55 -1.36 -15.30
CA PHE A 218 -7.53 -0.30 -14.31
C PHE A 218 -7.07 1.00 -14.95
N VAL A 219 -7.93 2.02 -14.94
CA VAL A 219 -7.59 3.34 -15.47
C VAL A 219 -6.42 3.91 -14.67
N GLY A 220 -5.40 4.45 -15.33
CA GLY A 220 -4.23 5.00 -14.65
C GLY A 220 -3.25 3.98 -14.07
N SER A 221 -3.42 2.67 -14.35
CA SER A 221 -2.50 1.61 -13.89
C SER A 221 -1.05 1.85 -14.29
N PHE A 222 -0.81 2.42 -15.48
CA PHE A 222 0.53 2.81 -15.94
C PHE A 222 1.22 3.77 -14.96
N TRP A 223 0.54 4.85 -14.55
CA TRP A 223 1.12 5.84 -13.64
C TRP A 223 1.31 5.28 -12.24
N ILE A 224 0.36 4.48 -11.74
CA ILE A 224 0.49 3.76 -10.48
C ILE A 224 1.73 2.85 -10.51
N GLY A 225 1.88 2.06 -11.58
CA GLY A 225 3.04 1.19 -11.79
C GLY A 225 4.35 1.96 -11.91
N ALA A 226 4.35 3.08 -12.62
CA ALA A 226 5.52 3.95 -12.78
C ALA A 226 5.99 4.54 -11.45
N VAL A 227 5.07 5.02 -10.60
CA VAL A 227 5.40 5.53 -9.25
C VAL A 227 5.96 4.41 -8.37
N PHE A 228 5.28 3.26 -8.33
CA PHE A 228 5.74 2.11 -7.56
C PHE A 228 7.14 1.66 -7.99
N LEU A 229 7.34 1.44 -9.29
CA LEU A 229 8.60 1.02 -9.86
C LEU A 229 9.68 2.08 -9.67
N GLY A 230 9.34 3.37 -9.80
CA GLY A 230 10.25 4.48 -9.55
C GLY A 230 10.87 4.42 -8.15
N PHE A 231 10.06 4.17 -7.12
CA PHE A 231 10.58 3.97 -5.77
C PHE A 231 11.42 2.71 -5.63
N VAL A 232 11.02 1.60 -6.24
CA VAL A 232 11.78 0.34 -6.21
C VAL A 232 13.12 0.46 -6.93
N VAL A 233 13.18 1.17 -8.06
CA VAL A 233 14.41 1.41 -8.83
C VAL A 233 15.30 2.44 -8.12
N ALA A 234 14.72 3.43 -7.42
CA ALA A 234 15.47 4.39 -6.61
C ALA A 234 16.42 3.74 -5.58
N ASN A 235 16.07 2.52 -5.14
CA ASN A 235 16.86 1.66 -4.26
C ASN A 235 18.26 1.30 -4.82
N LEU A 236 18.45 1.35 -6.15
CA LEU A 236 19.74 1.06 -6.78
C LEU A 236 20.79 2.13 -6.47
N TRP A 237 20.38 3.40 -6.39
CA TRP A 237 21.26 4.51 -6.00
C TRP A 237 21.43 4.58 -4.49
N VAL A 238 20.32 4.65 -3.74
CA VAL A 238 20.36 4.71 -2.28
C VAL A 238 19.63 3.50 -1.69
N PRO A 239 20.32 2.67 -0.87
CA PRO A 239 19.69 1.49 -0.28
C PRO A 239 18.43 1.85 0.51
N ARG A 240 17.35 1.12 0.27
CA ARG A 240 16.02 1.32 0.86
C ARG A 240 15.55 2.78 0.78
N PHE A 241 15.70 3.41 -0.38
CA PHE A 241 15.35 4.82 -0.61
C PHE A 241 13.97 5.19 -0.01
N PHE A 242 12.93 4.45 -0.35
CA PHE A 242 11.58 4.72 0.16
C PHE A 242 11.51 4.66 1.69
N CYS A 243 12.04 3.61 2.32
CA CYS A 243 11.99 3.42 3.77
C CYS A 243 12.83 4.44 4.54
N ARG A 244 13.90 4.96 3.93
CA ARG A 244 14.81 5.96 4.55
C ARG A 244 14.30 7.40 4.42
N PHE A 245 13.68 7.75 3.29
CA PHE A 245 13.36 9.15 2.95
C PHE A 245 11.88 9.49 2.80
N VAL A 246 11.03 8.52 2.45
CA VAL A 246 9.64 8.79 2.03
C VAL A 246 8.61 8.22 3.01
N CYS A 247 8.85 6.99 3.49
CA CYS A 247 7.87 6.17 4.21
C CYS A 247 7.37 6.80 5.53
N PRO A 248 6.12 7.28 5.59
CA PRO A 248 5.54 7.87 6.80
C PRO A 248 5.29 6.81 7.90
N LEU A 249 4.94 5.57 7.53
CA LEU A 249 4.79 4.47 8.50
C LEU A 249 6.12 4.21 9.18
N GLY A 250 7.20 4.18 8.39
CA GLY A 250 8.55 4.06 8.92
C GLY A 250 8.92 5.20 9.86
N ALA A 251 8.59 6.44 9.52
CA ALA A 251 8.79 7.58 10.41
C ALA A 251 8.03 7.42 11.74
N LEU A 252 6.76 7.03 11.70
CA LEU A 252 5.94 6.81 12.89
C LEU A 252 6.54 5.73 13.80
N LEU A 253 6.88 4.57 13.22
CA LEU A 253 7.53 3.49 13.95
C LEU A 253 8.90 3.92 14.49
N GLY A 254 9.62 4.81 13.80
CA GLY A 254 10.89 5.36 14.29
C GLY A 254 10.74 6.33 15.45
N VAL A 255 9.68 7.14 15.48
CA VAL A 255 9.35 7.95 16.66
C VAL A 255 9.06 7.04 17.85
N ILE A 256 8.29 5.97 17.67
CA ILE A 256 7.99 5.01 18.75
C ILE A 256 9.27 4.28 19.19
N ALA A 257 10.06 3.79 18.24
CA ALA A 257 11.30 3.05 18.49
C ALA A 257 12.43 3.91 19.10
N SER A 258 12.36 5.24 19.02
CA SER A 258 13.31 6.13 19.71
C SER A 258 13.38 5.87 21.22
N LYS A 259 12.30 5.33 21.79
CA LYS A 259 12.17 4.97 23.20
C LYS A 259 12.17 3.45 23.43
N SER A 260 12.56 2.65 22.43
CA SER A 260 12.45 1.20 22.57
C SER A 260 13.27 0.64 23.72
N LEU A 261 12.75 -0.41 24.37
CA LEU A 261 13.39 -1.03 25.52
C LEU A 261 14.68 -1.75 25.13
N PHE A 262 14.65 -2.47 24.01
CA PHE A 262 15.82 -3.13 23.44
C PHE A 262 16.43 -2.28 22.32
N ARG A 263 17.77 -2.23 22.31
CA ARG A 263 18.54 -1.58 21.25
C ARG A 263 19.87 -2.29 21.03
N ILE A 264 20.52 -1.95 19.92
CA ILE A 264 21.89 -2.36 19.69
C ILE A 264 22.78 -1.45 20.55
N ASN A 265 23.63 -2.04 21.39
CA ASN A 265 24.64 -1.33 22.17
C ASN A 265 26.02 -1.75 21.68
N ARG A 266 26.93 -0.78 21.64
CA ARG A 266 28.32 -0.95 21.25
C ARG A 266 29.19 -1.02 22.49
N ASP A 267 30.14 -1.95 22.49
CA ASP A 267 31.26 -1.99 23.41
C ASP A 267 32.44 -1.26 22.76
N VAL A 268 32.78 -0.08 23.27
CA VAL A 268 33.83 0.78 22.68
C VAL A 268 35.21 0.18 22.90
N GLU A 269 35.42 -0.56 23.99
CA GLU A 269 36.73 -1.16 24.30
C GLU A 269 37.06 -2.31 23.35
N ARG A 270 36.04 -3.02 22.86
CA ARG A 270 36.21 -4.13 21.89
C ARG A 270 36.18 -3.69 20.43
N CYS A 271 35.70 -2.48 20.14
CA CYS A 271 35.46 -2.08 18.77
C CYS A 271 36.71 -1.46 18.12
N THR A 272 37.12 -2.02 16.98
CA THR A 272 38.29 -1.58 16.21
C THR A 272 37.98 -0.59 15.08
N ASP A 273 36.77 -0.01 15.04
CA ASP A 273 36.32 0.93 13.99
C ASP A 273 36.51 0.43 12.54
N CYS A 274 36.34 -0.87 12.31
CA CYS A 274 36.58 -1.52 11.02
C CYS A 274 35.49 -1.29 9.94
N ASP A 275 34.43 -0.53 10.23
CA ASP A 275 33.30 -0.21 9.33
C ASP A 275 32.52 -1.41 8.73
N LEU A 276 32.81 -2.65 9.12
CA LEU A 276 32.10 -3.84 8.60
C LEU A 276 30.61 -3.83 8.94
N CYS A 277 30.26 -3.39 10.16
CA CYS A 277 28.86 -3.25 10.58
C CYS A 277 28.10 -2.21 9.76
N LEU A 278 28.78 -1.15 9.31
CA LEU A 278 28.22 -0.10 8.45
C LEU A 278 27.99 -0.62 7.02
N MET A 279 28.88 -1.47 6.52
CA MET A 279 28.78 -2.06 5.18
C MET A 279 27.43 -2.74 4.93
N ARG A 280 26.82 -3.37 5.95
CA ARG A 280 25.51 -4.04 5.86
C ARG A 280 24.41 -3.38 6.69
N CYS A 281 24.60 -2.12 7.09
CA CYS A 281 23.60 -1.35 7.80
C CYS A 281 22.51 -0.84 6.84
N GLU A 282 21.41 -1.57 6.74
CA GLU A 282 20.31 -1.21 5.83
C GLU A 282 19.52 0.02 6.29
N GLY A 283 19.54 0.36 7.58
CA GLY A 283 18.87 1.54 8.15
C GLY A 283 19.66 2.84 8.05
N ALA A 284 20.95 2.77 7.70
CA ALA A 284 21.86 3.91 7.83
C ALA A 284 21.82 4.56 9.24
N SER A 285 21.86 3.70 10.25
CA SER A 285 21.79 4.05 11.68
C SER A 285 23.15 4.23 12.34
N ASP A 286 24.24 4.18 11.57
CA ASP A 286 25.63 4.35 12.02
C ASP A 286 26.05 3.52 13.27
N PRO A 287 25.95 2.17 13.23
CA PRO A 287 26.29 1.31 14.39
C PRO A 287 27.75 1.41 14.86
N GLN A 288 28.66 1.83 13.97
CA GLN A 288 30.09 2.06 14.21
C GLN A 288 30.39 3.39 14.91
N SER A 289 29.40 4.24 15.18
CA SER A 289 29.62 5.53 15.85
C SER A 289 28.57 5.72 16.95
N GLN A 290 27.76 6.77 16.87
CA GLN A 290 26.56 6.90 17.68
C GLN A 290 25.38 6.26 16.96
N LEU A 291 24.82 5.21 17.56
CA LEU A 291 23.68 4.52 16.95
C LEU A 291 22.46 5.44 16.94
N ARG A 292 21.94 5.73 15.73
CA ARG A 292 20.68 6.46 15.54
C ARG A 292 19.51 5.50 15.70
N GLN A 293 18.93 5.48 16.90
CA GLN A 293 17.94 4.47 17.29
C GLN A 293 16.68 4.51 16.41
N ALA A 294 16.20 5.71 16.09
CA ALA A 294 15.01 5.91 15.27
C ALA A 294 15.18 5.40 13.82
N GLU A 295 16.42 5.21 13.34
CA GLU A 295 16.73 4.72 11.99
C GLU A 295 17.06 3.23 11.93
N CYS A 296 17.34 2.60 13.07
CA CYS A 296 17.67 1.19 13.13
C CYS A 296 16.43 0.32 12.83
N PHE A 297 16.49 -0.48 11.76
CA PHE A 297 15.42 -1.43 11.40
C PHE A 297 15.44 -2.76 12.20
N GLY A 298 16.37 -2.94 13.15
CA GLY A 298 16.50 -4.21 13.87
C GLY A 298 16.83 -5.40 12.95
N CYS A 299 17.69 -5.19 11.95
CA CYS A 299 18.07 -6.22 10.97
C CYS A 299 19.06 -7.26 11.50
N MET A 300 19.82 -6.89 12.52
CA MET A 300 20.88 -7.66 13.18
C MET A 300 22.04 -8.10 12.28
N ASN A 301 22.12 -7.61 11.03
CA ASN A 301 23.25 -7.87 10.13
C ASN A 301 24.59 -7.45 10.78
N CYS A 302 24.60 -6.31 11.47
CA CYS A 302 25.81 -5.78 12.12
C CYS A 302 26.30 -6.64 13.29
N LEU A 303 25.41 -7.37 13.98
CA LEU A 303 25.78 -8.30 15.06
C LEU A 303 26.41 -9.58 14.49
N ASP A 304 25.92 -10.04 13.34
CA ASP A 304 26.43 -11.24 12.67
C ASP A 304 27.78 -10.97 11.95
N ASP A 305 28.02 -9.75 11.49
CA ASP A 305 29.21 -9.37 10.71
C ASP A 305 30.37 -8.77 11.57
N CYS A 306 30.16 -8.56 12.87
CA CYS A 306 31.18 -7.99 13.75
C CYS A 306 32.22 -9.06 14.16
N PRO A 307 33.52 -8.90 13.82
CA PRO A 307 34.53 -9.89 14.17
C PRO A 307 34.88 -9.91 15.66
N GLU A 308 34.75 -8.76 16.34
CA GLU A 308 35.13 -8.59 17.76
C GLU A 308 33.96 -8.80 18.74
N ASP A 309 32.76 -9.16 18.23
CA ASP A 309 31.53 -9.25 19.03
C ASP A 309 31.26 -7.98 19.88
N ALA A 310 31.64 -6.83 19.34
CA ALA A 310 31.52 -5.51 19.98
C ALA A 310 30.09 -4.93 19.93
N LEU A 311 29.15 -5.57 19.23
CA LEU A 311 27.75 -5.14 19.13
C LEU A 311 26.83 -6.18 19.76
N ARG A 312 25.92 -5.73 20.65
CA ARG A 312 24.97 -6.61 21.35
C ARG A 312 23.56 -6.03 21.34
N PHE A 313 22.55 -6.88 21.23
CA PHE A 313 21.15 -6.48 21.34
C PHE A 313 20.69 -6.67 22.80
N THR A 314 20.74 -5.60 23.58
CA THR A 314 20.50 -5.62 25.03
C THR A 314 19.50 -4.54 25.43
N MET A 315 18.95 -4.66 26.64
CA MET A 315 18.07 -3.62 27.17
C MET A 315 18.82 -2.29 27.35
N ARG A 316 18.06 -1.20 27.28
CA ARG A 316 18.53 0.16 27.49
C ARG A 316 19.21 0.29 28.86
N GLY A 317 20.55 0.36 28.86
CA GLY A 317 21.34 0.41 30.09
C GLY A 317 22.85 0.60 29.91
N GLN A 318 23.37 0.50 28.68
CA GLN A 318 24.77 0.77 28.37
C GLN A 318 24.88 2.16 27.73
N ASP A 319 25.60 3.05 28.43
CA ASP A 319 25.97 4.45 28.13
C ASP A 319 25.08 5.23 27.14
N ASN A 320 24.28 6.17 27.66
CA ASN A 320 23.42 7.04 26.83
C ASN A 320 24.20 7.95 25.86
N ARG A 321 25.52 8.11 26.04
CA ARG A 321 26.36 8.92 25.15
C ARG A 321 26.60 8.30 23.77
N GLN A 322 26.30 7.01 23.61
CA GLN A 322 26.60 6.24 22.40
C GLN A 322 25.39 6.03 21.48
N ALA A 323 24.23 6.59 21.82
CA ALA A 323 23.03 6.50 21.01
C ALA A 323 22.39 7.86 20.84
N VAL A 324 21.97 8.17 19.62
CA VAL A 324 21.08 9.30 19.33
C VAL A 324 19.65 8.74 19.29
N PRO A 325 18.86 8.91 20.36
CA PRO A 325 17.55 8.28 20.45
C PRO A 325 16.54 8.94 19.51
N LEU A 326 16.50 10.28 19.52
CA LEU A 326 15.50 11.06 18.81
C LEU A 326 15.81 11.15 17.31
N PRO A 327 14.78 11.23 16.45
CA PRO A 327 14.94 11.60 15.06
C PRO A 327 15.69 12.91 14.89
N ASP A 328 16.49 13.01 13.85
CA ASP A 328 17.23 14.22 13.47
C ASP A 328 16.29 15.22 12.78
N LEU A 329 15.39 15.81 13.58
CA LEU A 329 14.41 16.79 13.13
C LEU A 329 14.56 18.08 13.93
N SER A 330 14.97 19.15 13.26
CA SER A 330 15.03 20.46 13.90
C SER A 330 13.64 21.00 14.22
N ARG A 331 13.52 21.80 15.28
CA ARG A 331 12.24 22.45 15.65
C ARG A 331 11.66 23.27 14.50
N ARG A 332 12.51 23.96 13.74
CA ARG A 332 12.10 24.76 12.57
C ARG A 332 11.48 23.87 11.49
N GLN A 333 12.13 22.75 11.14
CA GLN A 333 11.60 21.81 10.16
C GLN A 333 10.25 21.22 10.60
N ALA A 334 10.11 20.85 11.87
CA ALA A 334 8.84 20.35 12.41
C ALA A 334 7.72 21.39 12.30
N VAL A 335 8.00 22.64 12.67
CA VAL A 335 7.04 23.75 12.56
C VAL A 335 6.67 24.03 11.10
N PHE A 336 7.64 24.11 10.20
CA PHE A 336 7.36 24.31 8.77
C PHE A 336 6.56 23.16 8.15
N ALA A 337 6.86 21.91 8.52
CA ALA A 337 6.09 20.75 8.09
C ALA A 337 4.64 20.81 8.62
N GLY A 338 4.45 21.22 9.88
CA GLY A 338 3.12 21.41 10.47
C GLY A 338 2.32 22.51 9.76
N ILE A 339 2.92 23.67 9.55
CA ILE A 339 2.32 24.78 8.79
C ILE A 339 1.99 24.32 7.36
N GLY A 340 2.91 23.61 6.70
CA GLY A 340 2.68 23.05 5.37
C GLY A 340 1.50 22.08 5.31
N GLY A 341 1.35 21.21 6.31
CA GLY A 341 0.18 20.33 6.44
C GLY A 341 -1.13 21.08 6.62
N VAL A 342 -1.14 22.10 7.47
CA VAL A 342 -2.34 22.93 7.70
C VAL A 342 -2.72 23.73 6.46
N LEU A 343 -1.75 24.36 5.78
CA LEU A 343 -1.99 25.16 4.58
C LEU A 343 -2.33 24.31 3.35
N ALA A 344 -1.91 23.04 3.30
CA ALA A 344 -2.24 22.14 2.20
C ALA A 344 -3.74 21.82 2.13
N VAL A 345 -4.44 21.76 3.27
CA VAL A 345 -5.86 21.39 3.30
C VAL A 345 -6.78 22.35 2.55
N PRO A 346 -6.76 23.68 2.80
CA PRO A 346 -7.57 24.59 2.00
C PRO A 346 -7.18 24.55 0.53
N MET A 347 -5.91 24.31 0.19
CA MET A 347 -5.49 24.18 -1.23
C MET A 347 -6.08 22.93 -1.89
N LEU A 348 -6.15 21.81 -1.17
CA LEU A 348 -6.76 20.57 -1.64
C LEU A 348 -8.28 20.71 -1.77
N LYS A 349 -8.95 21.23 -0.73
CA LYS A 349 -10.41 21.35 -0.68
C LYS A 349 -10.97 22.45 -1.60
N ASN A 350 -10.15 23.44 -1.96
CA ASN A 350 -10.57 24.56 -2.82
C ASN A 350 -10.61 24.21 -4.32
N ASP A 351 -10.27 22.98 -4.73
CA ASP A 351 -10.53 22.54 -6.11
C ASP A 351 -12.03 22.36 -6.42
N GLY A 352 -12.86 22.24 -5.36
CA GLY A 352 -14.31 22.13 -5.41
C GLY A 352 -14.82 20.78 -5.90
N LEU A 353 -13.97 19.87 -6.38
CA LEU A 353 -14.35 18.60 -7.02
C LEU A 353 -14.79 17.54 -6.00
N GLY A 354 -14.28 17.63 -4.76
CA GLY A 354 -14.72 16.81 -3.61
C GLY A 354 -15.79 17.48 -2.74
N SER A 355 -16.33 18.62 -3.15
CA SER A 355 -17.30 19.40 -2.37
C SER A 355 -18.75 19.09 -2.76
N ASP A 356 -19.66 19.16 -1.78
CA ASP A 356 -21.10 19.01 -2.03
C ASP A 356 -21.69 20.13 -2.91
N LEU A 357 -20.98 21.27 -3.03
CA LEU A 357 -21.42 22.44 -3.80
C LEU A 357 -21.14 22.32 -5.30
N ASN A 358 -20.08 21.61 -5.69
CA ASN A 358 -19.67 21.41 -7.08
C ASN A 358 -19.41 19.92 -7.35
N PHE A 359 -20.43 19.10 -7.07
CA PHE A 359 -20.34 17.66 -7.19
C PHE A 359 -20.13 17.22 -8.64
N GLN A 360 -19.05 16.47 -8.88
CA GLN A 360 -18.77 15.91 -10.21
C GLN A 360 -19.67 14.70 -10.48
N PRO A 361 -20.53 14.71 -11.53
CA PRO A 361 -21.48 13.61 -11.78
C PRO A 361 -20.82 12.25 -12.08
N ALA A 362 -19.53 12.26 -12.45
CA ALA A 362 -18.75 11.05 -12.69
C ALA A 362 -18.27 10.36 -11.40
N MET A 363 -18.30 11.04 -10.24
CA MET A 363 -17.82 10.53 -8.96
C MET A 363 -18.86 9.66 -8.24
N ILE A 364 -19.32 8.60 -8.91
CA ILE A 364 -20.31 7.68 -8.36
C ILE A 364 -19.61 6.66 -7.45
N ARG A 365 -19.91 6.68 -6.15
CA ARG A 365 -19.29 5.82 -5.14
C ARG A 365 -19.94 4.43 -5.05
N PRO A 366 -19.20 3.39 -4.64
CA PRO A 366 -19.76 2.05 -4.42
C PRO A 366 -20.95 2.02 -3.44
N PRO A 367 -21.82 1.00 -3.51
CA PRO A 367 -22.96 0.87 -2.61
C PRO A 367 -22.51 0.78 -1.15
N GLY A 368 -23.22 1.47 -0.26
CA GLY A 368 -22.90 1.53 1.18
C GLY A 368 -21.89 2.63 1.54
N SER A 369 -21.39 3.41 0.58
CA SER A 369 -20.53 4.57 0.87
C SER A 369 -21.27 5.60 1.73
N VAL A 370 -20.54 6.22 2.66
CA VAL A 370 -21.02 7.38 3.42
C VAL A 370 -21.04 8.64 2.54
N ALA A 371 -21.52 9.77 3.07
CA ALA A 371 -21.51 11.04 2.36
C ALA A 371 -20.08 11.43 1.92
N GLU A 372 -19.95 12.17 0.81
CA GLU A 372 -18.65 12.37 0.15
C GLU A 372 -17.57 12.97 1.07
N GLY A 373 -17.90 14.01 1.86
CA GLY A 373 -16.97 14.57 2.84
C GLY A 373 -16.48 13.54 3.88
N GLU A 374 -17.41 12.82 4.49
CA GLU A 374 -17.11 11.75 5.46
C GLU A 374 -16.36 10.58 4.81
N PHE A 375 -16.60 10.34 3.51
CA PHE A 375 -15.93 9.31 2.74
C PHE A 375 -14.46 9.66 2.52
N LEU A 376 -14.16 10.91 2.15
CA LEU A 376 -12.79 11.40 1.96
C LEU A 376 -11.99 11.48 3.28
N GLU A 377 -12.69 11.67 4.41
CA GLU A 377 -12.09 11.61 5.75
C GLU A 377 -11.73 10.18 6.19
N ARG A 378 -12.39 9.16 5.62
CA ARG A 378 -12.24 7.74 6.02
C ARG A 378 -11.46 6.90 5.02
N CYS A 379 -11.51 7.23 3.74
CA CYS A 379 -10.94 6.39 2.69
C CYS A 379 -9.41 6.44 2.71
N ILE A 380 -8.77 5.34 3.09
CA ILE A 380 -7.30 5.21 3.06
C ILE A 380 -6.77 4.82 1.68
N LYS A 381 -7.59 4.86 0.62
CA LYS A 381 -7.18 4.57 -0.77
C LYS A 381 -6.49 3.21 -0.90
N CYS A 382 -6.96 2.18 -0.18
CA CYS A 382 -6.28 0.88 -0.12
C CYS A 382 -6.53 -0.03 -1.31
N ASP A 383 -7.45 0.33 -2.21
CA ASP A 383 -7.85 -0.42 -3.41
C ASP A 383 -8.41 -1.83 -3.16
N GLN A 384 -8.70 -2.21 -1.91
CA GLN A 384 -9.31 -3.52 -1.59
C GLN A 384 -10.68 -3.69 -2.24
N CYS A 385 -11.52 -2.65 -2.17
CA CYS A 385 -12.84 -2.65 -2.82
C CYS A 385 -12.75 -2.71 -4.35
N ILE A 386 -11.70 -2.11 -4.94
CA ILE A 386 -11.43 -2.15 -6.38
C ILE A 386 -11.01 -3.57 -6.80
N ASN A 387 -10.11 -4.20 -6.03
CA ASN A 387 -9.61 -5.54 -6.33
C ASN A 387 -10.67 -6.64 -6.19
N VAL A 388 -11.58 -6.54 -5.21
CA VAL A 388 -12.64 -7.54 -4.97
C VAL A 388 -13.82 -7.41 -5.96
N CYS A 389 -13.85 -6.34 -6.77
CA CYS A 389 -14.96 -6.08 -7.68
C CYS A 389 -14.99 -7.09 -8.84
N PRO A 390 -15.99 -7.98 -8.93
CA PRO A 390 -16.01 -9.05 -9.93
C PRO A 390 -16.22 -8.52 -11.35
N THR A 391 -16.97 -7.43 -11.50
CA THR A 391 -17.27 -6.84 -12.81
C THR A 391 -16.22 -5.83 -13.26
N ASN A 392 -15.26 -5.45 -12.41
CA ASN A 392 -14.28 -4.40 -12.69
C ASN A 392 -14.90 -3.00 -12.94
N VAL A 393 -16.15 -2.77 -12.48
CA VAL A 393 -16.78 -1.43 -12.55
C VAL A 393 -16.10 -0.42 -11.63
N LEU A 394 -15.54 -0.87 -10.51
CA LEU A 394 -14.79 0.00 -9.60
C LEU A 394 -13.39 0.27 -10.14
N GLN A 395 -13.06 1.56 -10.22
CA GLN A 395 -11.84 2.08 -10.79
C GLN A 395 -11.22 3.10 -9.83
N PRO A 396 -9.89 3.26 -9.83
CA PRO A 396 -9.25 4.33 -9.08
C PRO A 396 -9.53 5.67 -9.77
N ALA A 397 -10.03 6.64 -9.01
CA ALA A 397 -10.29 7.99 -9.50
C ALA A 397 -8.99 8.68 -9.93
N GLY A 398 -9.02 9.37 -11.06
CA GLY A 398 -7.94 10.22 -11.53
C GLY A 398 -8.07 11.66 -11.01
N LEU A 399 -7.15 12.52 -11.48
CA LEU A 399 -7.14 13.95 -11.14
C LEU A 399 -8.33 14.70 -11.77
N ALA A 400 -8.84 14.23 -12.90
CA ALA A 400 -9.92 14.89 -13.63
C ALA A 400 -11.29 14.63 -12.98
N GLU A 401 -11.47 13.47 -12.35
CA GLU A 401 -12.73 13.11 -11.71
C GLU A 401 -12.86 13.70 -10.31
N GLY A 402 -11.81 13.59 -9.48
CA GLY A 402 -11.90 13.88 -8.04
C GLY A 402 -10.78 14.75 -7.49
N GLY A 403 -10.01 15.40 -8.36
CA GLY A 403 -8.92 16.28 -7.94
C GLY A 403 -7.80 15.56 -7.20
N VAL A 404 -7.03 16.31 -6.41
CA VAL A 404 -5.91 15.73 -5.64
C VAL A 404 -6.42 15.04 -4.38
N GLU A 405 -7.48 15.56 -3.76
CA GLU A 405 -8.03 15.01 -2.52
C GLU A 405 -8.57 13.59 -2.73
N ALA A 406 -9.37 13.37 -3.77
CA ALA A 406 -9.97 12.07 -4.07
C ALA A 406 -9.13 11.20 -5.02
N LEU A 407 -7.89 11.59 -5.33
CA LEU A 407 -6.99 10.79 -6.16
C LEU A 407 -6.88 9.35 -5.64
N TRP A 408 -7.11 8.37 -6.53
CA TRP A 408 -7.11 6.93 -6.27
C TRP A 408 -8.15 6.43 -5.25
N THR A 409 -9.20 7.20 -5.01
CA THR A 409 -10.40 6.69 -4.33
C THR A 409 -11.27 5.86 -5.28
N PRO A 410 -12.09 4.92 -4.81
CA PRO A 410 -12.91 4.08 -5.69
C PRO A 410 -14.07 4.86 -6.32
N VAL A 411 -14.19 4.78 -7.63
CA VAL A 411 -15.31 5.35 -8.41
C VAL A 411 -15.86 4.29 -9.37
N MET A 412 -17.18 4.27 -9.58
CA MET A 412 -17.82 3.38 -10.54
C MET A 412 -17.75 3.96 -11.94
N ASN A 413 -17.13 3.22 -12.86
CA ASN A 413 -17.08 3.55 -14.27
C ASN A 413 -18.02 2.67 -15.09
N PHE A 414 -19.24 3.18 -15.33
CA PHE A 414 -20.28 2.47 -16.08
C PHE A 414 -20.00 2.31 -17.59
N ARG A 415 -18.90 2.88 -18.10
CA ARG A 415 -18.43 2.63 -19.48
C ARG A 415 -17.62 1.34 -19.59
N ILE A 416 -17.04 0.87 -18.50
CA ILE A 416 -16.25 -0.37 -18.45
C ILE A 416 -17.16 -1.55 -18.13
N ALA A 417 -17.95 -1.43 -17.07
CA ALA A 417 -18.82 -2.50 -16.61
C ALA A 417 -19.97 -1.97 -15.73
N HIS A 418 -20.76 -2.87 -15.14
CA HIS A 418 -21.89 -2.53 -14.28
C HIS A 418 -21.67 -3.00 -12.84
N CYS A 419 -22.41 -2.45 -11.89
CA CYS A 419 -22.45 -2.99 -10.53
C CYS A 419 -23.38 -4.21 -10.49
N GLN A 420 -22.86 -5.38 -10.10
CA GLN A 420 -23.67 -6.59 -9.98
C GLN A 420 -24.68 -6.44 -8.83
N LEU A 421 -25.96 -6.68 -9.09
CA LEU A 421 -27.05 -6.46 -8.12
C LEU A 421 -26.87 -7.28 -6.83
N LYS A 422 -26.73 -8.60 -6.95
CA LYS A 422 -26.60 -9.53 -5.82
C LYS A 422 -25.16 -9.64 -5.29
N CYS A 423 -24.51 -8.50 -5.05
CA CYS A 423 -23.11 -8.43 -4.60
C CYS A 423 -22.89 -7.28 -3.61
N SER A 424 -22.29 -7.58 -2.45
CA SER A 424 -21.97 -6.65 -1.35
C SER A 424 -20.46 -6.58 -1.04
N LEU A 425 -19.61 -7.28 -1.80
CA LEU A 425 -18.21 -7.55 -1.44
C LEU A 425 -17.36 -6.30 -1.15
N CYS A 426 -17.53 -5.22 -1.90
CA CYS A 426 -16.80 -3.97 -1.67
C CYS A 426 -17.03 -3.38 -0.27
N SER A 427 -18.20 -3.65 0.33
CA SER A 427 -18.56 -3.21 1.68
C SER A 427 -18.02 -4.12 2.77
N GLU A 428 -17.74 -5.38 2.45
CA GLU A 428 -17.21 -6.38 3.40
C GLU A 428 -15.70 -6.23 3.60
N VAL A 429 -14.98 -5.69 2.60
CA VAL A 429 -13.52 -5.54 2.65
C VAL A 429 -13.05 -4.18 3.15
N CYS A 430 -13.93 -3.19 3.35
CA CYS A 430 -13.50 -1.84 3.72
C CYS A 430 -13.03 -1.78 5.20
N PRO A 431 -11.75 -1.49 5.48
CA PRO A 431 -11.23 -1.55 6.85
C PRO A 431 -11.60 -0.33 7.69
N THR A 432 -11.91 0.81 7.05
CA THR A 432 -12.17 2.08 7.72
C THR A 432 -13.64 2.48 7.75
N GLY A 433 -14.54 1.63 7.27
CA GLY A 433 -15.97 1.95 7.20
C GLY A 433 -16.31 3.17 6.32
N ALA A 434 -15.42 3.56 5.40
CA ALA A 434 -15.75 4.51 4.34
C ALA A 434 -16.89 3.96 3.46
N ILE A 435 -16.88 2.65 3.25
CA ILE A 435 -18.02 1.87 2.74
C ILE A 435 -18.56 1.08 3.92
N ARG A 436 -19.78 1.39 4.36
CA ARG A 436 -20.46 0.66 5.43
C ARG A 436 -20.79 -0.74 4.94
N GLN A 437 -20.58 -1.72 5.81
CA GLN A 437 -20.99 -3.10 5.52
C GLN A 437 -22.51 -3.15 5.34
N ILE A 438 -22.95 -3.62 4.17
CA ILE A 438 -24.37 -3.75 3.82
C ILE A 438 -24.65 -5.19 3.42
N SER A 439 -25.88 -5.64 3.67
CA SER A 439 -26.34 -6.93 3.15
C SER A 439 -26.82 -6.81 1.70
N VAL A 440 -26.90 -7.92 0.97
CA VAL A 440 -27.52 -7.93 -0.36
C VAL A 440 -28.99 -7.50 -0.29
N ALA A 441 -29.69 -7.89 0.78
CA ALA A 441 -31.08 -7.47 1.00
C ALA A 441 -31.21 -5.95 1.21
N GLU A 442 -30.29 -5.33 1.97
CA GLU A 442 -30.24 -3.86 2.12
C GLU A 442 -29.98 -3.17 0.78
N LYS A 443 -29.00 -3.68 0.02
CA LYS A 443 -28.68 -3.14 -1.30
C LYS A 443 -29.89 -3.12 -2.24
N LEU A 444 -30.70 -4.19 -2.22
CA LEU A 444 -31.89 -4.33 -3.06
C LEU A 444 -33.15 -3.72 -2.45
N GLY A 445 -33.12 -3.31 -1.17
CA GLY A 445 -34.32 -2.85 -0.46
C GLY A 445 -35.33 -3.98 -0.23
N GLU A 446 -34.85 -5.21 -0.01
CA GLU A 446 -35.70 -6.38 0.20
C GLU A 446 -35.85 -6.71 1.70
N GLY A 447 -36.93 -7.43 2.05
CA GLY A 447 -37.18 -7.90 3.41
C GLY A 447 -37.35 -6.74 4.40
N GLN A 448 -36.49 -6.69 5.43
CA GLN A 448 -36.54 -5.64 6.46
C GLN A 448 -36.23 -4.22 5.94
N TYR A 449 -35.72 -4.10 4.72
CA TYR A 449 -35.37 -2.83 4.10
C TYR A 449 -36.41 -2.35 3.06
N ALA A 450 -37.56 -3.05 2.94
CA ALA A 450 -38.60 -2.72 1.95
C ALA A 450 -39.13 -1.29 2.08
N GLU A 451 -39.26 -0.77 3.31
CA GLU A 451 -39.70 0.60 3.54
C GLU A 451 -38.65 1.65 3.17
N GLN A 452 -37.35 1.33 3.30
CA GLN A 452 -36.25 2.21 2.95
C GLN A 452 -36.00 2.24 1.44
N GLY A 453 -36.30 1.13 0.76
CA GLY A 453 -36.02 0.92 -0.65
C GLY A 453 -34.55 0.58 -0.94
N PRO A 454 -34.18 0.37 -2.21
CA PRO A 454 -32.83 0.00 -2.61
C PRO A 454 -31.82 1.13 -2.35
N VAL A 455 -30.56 0.75 -2.14
CA VAL A 455 -29.46 1.70 -1.96
C VAL A 455 -29.27 2.51 -3.24
N ARG A 456 -29.45 3.84 -3.13
CA ARG A 456 -29.29 4.77 -4.24
C ARG A 456 -27.80 5.00 -4.51
N LEU A 457 -27.36 4.65 -5.73
CA LEU A 457 -25.97 4.85 -6.17
C LEU A 457 -25.76 6.19 -6.86
N GLY A 458 -26.74 6.62 -7.64
CA GLY A 458 -26.68 7.82 -8.46
C GLY A 458 -27.96 7.98 -9.28
N THR A 459 -27.98 8.98 -10.15
CA THR A 459 -29.13 9.27 -11.02
C THR A 459 -28.83 8.81 -12.43
N ALA A 460 -29.70 7.96 -13.00
CA ALA A 460 -29.62 7.54 -14.38
C ALA A 460 -30.34 8.55 -15.29
N PHE A 461 -29.80 8.80 -16.48
CA PHE A 461 -30.42 9.67 -17.48
C PHE A 461 -30.35 9.03 -18.86
N ILE A 462 -31.37 9.25 -19.68
CA ILE A 462 -31.41 8.81 -21.07
C ILE A 462 -30.89 9.94 -21.94
N ASN A 463 -29.82 9.68 -22.69
CA ASN A 463 -29.36 10.62 -23.69
C ASN A 463 -30.24 10.52 -24.95
N VAL A 464 -31.23 11.40 -25.06
CA VAL A 464 -32.19 11.44 -26.17
C VAL A 464 -31.54 11.68 -27.52
N SER A 465 -30.35 12.29 -27.59
CA SER A 465 -29.64 12.51 -28.86
C SER A 465 -28.92 11.26 -29.37
N ARG A 466 -28.81 10.21 -28.56
CA ARG A 466 -28.20 8.91 -28.92
C ARG A 466 -29.19 7.76 -28.91
N CYS A 467 -30.32 7.92 -28.22
CA CYS A 467 -31.35 6.90 -28.12
C CYS A 467 -32.05 6.70 -29.46
N LEU A 468 -32.12 5.45 -29.96
CA LEU A 468 -32.66 5.12 -31.28
C LEU A 468 -34.11 5.59 -31.50
N PRO A 469 -35.06 5.34 -30.58
CA PRO A 469 -36.43 5.86 -30.68
C PRO A 469 -36.52 7.39 -30.68
N TRP A 470 -35.65 8.08 -29.95
CA TRP A 470 -35.69 9.54 -29.82
C TRP A 470 -35.00 10.26 -30.99
N ALA A 471 -33.81 9.81 -31.38
CA ALA A 471 -32.96 10.49 -32.34
C ALA A 471 -33.20 10.04 -33.79
N ASN A 472 -33.41 8.74 -34.00
CA ASN A 472 -33.41 8.13 -35.34
C ASN A 472 -34.78 7.59 -35.77
N GLN A 473 -35.82 7.72 -34.93
CA GLN A 473 -37.15 7.14 -35.18
C GLN A 473 -37.10 5.62 -35.44
N ILE A 474 -36.18 4.91 -34.80
CA ILE A 474 -36.05 3.46 -34.91
C ILE A 474 -36.68 2.81 -33.67
N PRO A 475 -37.68 1.90 -33.82
CA PRO A 475 -38.27 1.18 -32.70
C PRO A 475 -37.24 0.33 -31.96
N CYS A 476 -37.17 0.46 -30.64
CA CYS A 476 -36.26 -0.31 -29.79
C CYS A 476 -36.76 -0.34 -28.34
N VAL A 477 -36.84 -1.54 -27.77
CA VAL A 477 -37.31 -1.79 -26.39
C VAL A 477 -36.26 -2.51 -25.52
N VAL A 478 -35.06 -2.75 -26.06
CA VAL A 478 -34.02 -3.60 -25.45
C VAL A 478 -33.69 -3.19 -24.01
N CYS A 479 -33.63 -1.89 -23.71
CA CYS A 479 -33.31 -1.41 -22.36
C CYS A 479 -34.37 -1.82 -21.33
N GLU A 480 -35.65 -1.80 -21.70
CA GLU A 480 -36.74 -2.27 -20.85
C GLU A 480 -36.75 -3.79 -20.76
N GLU A 481 -36.53 -4.52 -21.86
CA GLU A 481 -36.51 -5.99 -21.85
C GLU A 481 -35.40 -6.56 -20.96
N VAL A 482 -34.20 -5.99 -21.03
CA VAL A 482 -33.01 -6.46 -20.30
C VAL A 482 -32.99 -5.97 -18.85
N CYS A 483 -33.88 -5.06 -18.45
CA CYS A 483 -33.92 -4.50 -17.11
C CYS A 483 -34.08 -5.62 -16.05
N PRO A 484 -33.08 -5.83 -15.17
CA PRO A 484 -33.02 -7.02 -14.31
C PRO A 484 -33.81 -6.86 -12.99
N VAL A 485 -34.54 -5.76 -12.80
CA VAL A 485 -35.25 -5.44 -11.55
C VAL A 485 -36.77 -5.44 -11.78
N ALA A 486 -37.51 -5.71 -10.70
CA ALA A 486 -38.97 -5.70 -10.67
C ALA A 486 -39.46 -4.80 -9.52
N PRO A 487 -40.26 -3.74 -9.78
CA PRO A 487 -40.67 -3.26 -11.09
C PRO A 487 -39.48 -2.78 -11.94
N LYS A 488 -39.63 -2.80 -13.27
CA LYS A 488 -38.56 -2.37 -14.20
C LYS A 488 -38.19 -0.91 -13.95
N ALA A 489 -36.90 -0.64 -13.82
CA ALA A 489 -36.35 0.70 -13.60
C ALA A 489 -36.29 1.57 -14.87
N ILE A 490 -36.49 0.99 -16.05
CA ILE A 490 -36.65 1.72 -17.30
C ILE A 490 -37.84 1.11 -18.04
N GLN A 491 -38.73 1.97 -18.49
CA GLN A 491 -39.98 1.61 -19.14
C GLN A 491 -40.10 2.39 -20.46
N THR A 492 -40.87 1.87 -21.40
CA THR A 492 -41.15 2.56 -22.66
C THR A 492 -42.61 3.00 -22.72
N ARG A 493 -42.84 4.09 -23.44
CA ARG A 493 -44.18 4.52 -23.84
C ARG A 493 -44.26 4.54 -25.36
N ASP A 494 -45.40 4.09 -25.87
CA ASP A 494 -45.63 4.07 -27.30
C ASP A 494 -46.06 5.45 -27.79
N GLU A 495 -45.41 5.93 -28.85
CA GLU A 495 -45.74 7.17 -29.52
C GLU A 495 -45.78 6.96 -31.03
N GLU A 496 -46.94 7.22 -31.64
CA GLU A 496 -47.11 7.13 -33.09
C GLU A 496 -46.54 8.36 -33.77
N VAL A 497 -45.55 8.18 -34.64
CA VAL A 497 -44.91 9.26 -35.38
C VAL A 497 -44.84 8.88 -36.86
N LYS A 498 -44.98 9.87 -37.75
CA LYS A 498 -44.73 9.68 -39.18
C LYS A 498 -43.23 9.70 -39.43
N ASP A 499 -42.71 8.66 -40.07
CA ASP A 499 -41.32 8.58 -40.50
C ASP A 499 -41.03 9.60 -41.62
N VAL A 500 -39.75 9.70 -42.02
CA VAL A 500 -39.29 10.58 -43.11
C VAL A 500 -39.97 10.24 -44.46
N PHE A 501 -40.53 9.04 -44.60
CA PHE A 501 -41.21 8.56 -45.81
C PHE A 501 -42.74 8.68 -45.72
N GLY A 502 -43.29 9.22 -44.61
CA GLY A 502 -44.71 9.41 -44.38
C GLY A 502 -45.46 8.18 -43.83
N ASN A 503 -44.77 7.07 -43.54
CA ASN A 503 -45.37 5.88 -42.93
C ASN A 503 -45.58 6.11 -41.42
N LEU A 504 -46.66 5.55 -40.88
CA LEU A 504 -46.88 5.53 -39.43
C LEU A 504 -45.98 4.47 -38.80
N VAL A 505 -45.15 4.90 -37.84
CA VAL A 505 -44.27 4.03 -37.06
C VAL A 505 -44.54 4.24 -35.57
N VAL A 506 -44.66 3.16 -34.81
CA VAL A 506 -44.78 3.19 -33.36
C VAL A 506 -43.39 3.23 -32.75
N LEU A 507 -43.07 4.29 -32.00
CA LEU A 507 -41.80 4.47 -31.32
C LEU A 507 -41.96 4.17 -29.83
N ASN A 508 -41.23 3.17 -29.33
CA ASN A 508 -41.18 2.85 -27.90
C ASN A 508 -40.17 3.80 -27.21
N LYS A 509 -40.60 5.00 -26.81
CA LYS A 509 -39.70 5.99 -26.21
C LYS A 509 -39.42 5.64 -24.74
N PRO A 510 -38.16 5.39 -24.35
CA PRO A 510 -37.84 5.01 -22.98
C PRO A 510 -37.86 6.20 -22.02
N PHE A 511 -38.25 5.94 -20.78
CA PHE A 511 -38.23 6.82 -19.60
C PHE A 511 -37.83 6.02 -18.35
N ILE A 512 -37.29 6.72 -17.33
CA ILE A 512 -36.79 6.14 -16.07
C ILE A 512 -37.72 6.57 -14.94
#